data_AF-A0A956UWT0-F1
#
_entry.id   AF-A0A956UWT0-F1
#
_cell.length_a   1.000
_cell.length_b   1.000
_cell.length_c   1.000
_cell.angle_alpha   90.00
_cell.angle_beta   90.00
_cell.angle_gamma   90.00
#
_symmetry.space_group_name_H-M   'P 1'
#
loop_
_entity.id
_entity.type
_entity.pdbx_description
1 polymer ?
#
loop_
_entity_poly.entity_id
_entity_poly.type
_entity_poly.pdbx_seq_one_letter_code
_entity_poly.pdbx_strand_id
1 'polypeptide(L)'
;MEDRVISQTGMNELLRADTAPVADRRLIARTFPELLGKLREERNLSKADLAKKAGLDPSSITRFEAGQRAPERLSIIQIADAMVLPAMDRDRLLASAGFRSELWDDPSMVDLVMLLNDDAISAQAKAEVRSVLRMATAFLRMQRLSSTG
;
A
#
# COMPACT_ATOMS: atom_id res chain seq x y z
N MET A 1 18.21 37.14 -0.76
CA MET A 1 18.26 36.50 -2.10
C MET A 1 18.28 35.01 -1.83
N GLU A 2 17.23 34.22 -2.03
CA GLU A 2 15.99 34.39 -2.80
C GLU A 2 14.86 33.63 -2.07
N ASP A 3 13.72 34.32 -1.84
CA ASP A 3 12.46 33.70 -1.45
C ASP A 3 11.90 32.94 -2.65
N ARG A 4 11.95 31.60 -2.61
CA ARG A 4 11.18 30.77 -3.54
C ARG A 4 9.73 30.70 -3.10
N VAL A 5 8.98 31.76 -3.43
CA VAL A 5 7.52 31.78 -3.37
C VAL A 5 6.98 30.71 -4.31
N ILE A 6 6.46 29.61 -3.74
CA ILE A 6 5.64 28.66 -4.48
C ILE A 6 4.35 29.41 -4.84
N SER A 7 4.20 29.79 -6.12
CA SER A 7 3.04 30.51 -6.62
C SER A 7 1.74 29.75 -6.29
N GLN A 8 0.69 30.47 -5.85
CA GLN A 8 -0.66 29.94 -5.61
C GLN A 8 -1.21 29.13 -6.80
N THR A 9 -0.72 29.39 -8.01
CA THR A 9 -1.08 28.65 -9.23
C THR A 9 -0.59 27.20 -9.20
N GLY A 10 0.63 26.93 -8.70
CA GLY A 10 1.17 25.58 -8.59
C GLY A 10 0.47 24.76 -7.49
N MET A 11 0.05 25.42 -6.41
CA MET A 11 -0.77 24.81 -5.35
C MET A 11 -2.16 24.43 -5.88
N ASN A 12 -2.78 25.30 -6.70
CA ASN A 12 -4.08 25.02 -7.33
C ASN A 12 -4.01 23.92 -8.40
N GLU A 13 -2.89 23.75 -9.12
CA GLU A 13 -2.70 22.62 -10.04
C GLU A 13 -2.50 21.29 -9.31
N LEU A 14 -1.76 21.29 -8.20
CA LEU A 14 -1.59 20.11 -7.34
C LEU A 14 -2.89 19.68 -6.67
N LEU A 15 -3.76 20.64 -6.30
CA LEU A 15 -5.10 20.40 -5.77
C LEU A 15 -6.13 20.00 -6.84
N ARG A 16 -5.87 20.28 -8.12
CA ARG A 16 -6.75 19.91 -9.26
C ARG A 16 -6.43 18.56 -9.90
N ALA A 17 -5.27 17.98 -9.61
CA ALA A 17 -4.92 16.61 -10.05
C ALA A 17 -5.82 15.50 -9.46
N ASP A 18 -6.85 15.90 -8.73
CA ASP A 18 -7.76 15.15 -7.88
C ASP A 18 -8.88 14.37 -8.59
N THR A 19 -8.83 14.25 -9.91
CA THR A 19 -9.63 13.26 -10.64
C THR A 19 -8.82 12.04 -11.06
N ALA A 20 -7.50 12.02 -10.83
CA ALA A 20 -6.72 10.81 -10.99
C ALA A 20 -7.12 9.82 -9.88
N PRO A 21 -7.57 8.60 -10.23
CA PRO A 21 -8.01 7.62 -9.24
C PRO A 21 -6.88 7.36 -8.23
N VAL A 22 -7.29 7.42 -6.96
CA VAL A 22 -6.52 7.15 -5.74
C VAL A 22 -5.46 6.08 -5.97
N ALA A 23 -4.20 6.48 -5.77
CA ALA A 23 -3.02 5.62 -5.70
C ALA A 23 -2.83 4.68 -6.91
N ASP A 24 -1.97 5.09 -7.84
CA ASP A 24 -1.29 4.25 -8.83
C ASP A 24 -2.13 3.09 -9.38
N ARG A 25 -2.63 3.19 -10.61
CA ARG A 25 -3.30 2.09 -11.34
C ARG A 25 -2.50 0.76 -11.32
N ARG A 26 -1.21 0.76 -10.93
CA ARG A 26 -0.40 -0.44 -10.63
C ARG A 26 -0.75 -1.18 -9.32
N LEU A 27 -1.53 -0.58 -8.42
CA LEU A 27 -2.04 -1.20 -7.19
C LEU A 27 -3.23 -2.12 -7.45
N ILE A 28 -3.85 -2.05 -8.62
CA ILE A 28 -4.98 -2.91 -9.02
C ILE A 28 -4.55 -3.86 -10.15
N ALA A 29 -4.94 -5.13 -9.99
CA ALA A 29 -4.94 -6.22 -10.97
C ALA A 29 -3.68 -7.10 -11.08
N ARG A 30 -3.10 -7.52 -9.95
CA ARG A 30 -2.47 -8.85 -9.90
C ARG A 30 -3.12 -9.67 -8.80
N THR A 31 -3.44 -10.91 -9.13
CA THR A 31 -3.90 -11.86 -8.12
C THR A 31 -2.73 -12.20 -7.18
N PHE A 32 -3.01 -12.64 -5.95
CA PHE A 32 -1.97 -13.07 -5.02
C PHE A 32 -0.96 -14.05 -5.65
N PRO A 33 -1.38 -15.12 -6.36
CA PRO A 33 -0.45 -16.06 -7.01
C PRO A 33 0.53 -15.38 -7.97
N GLU A 34 0.04 -14.48 -8.83
CA GLU A 34 0.84 -13.75 -9.81
C GLU A 34 1.82 -12.77 -9.15
N LEU A 35 1.37 -12.08 -8.09
CA LEU A 35 2.20 -11.12 -7.36
C LEU A 35 3.29 -11.83 -6.57
N LEU A 36 2.96 -12.94 -5.90
CA LEU A 36 3.93 -13.77 -5.17
C LEU A 36 5.04 -14.27 -6.09
N GLY A 37 4.68 -14.88 -7.23
CA GLY A 37 5.65 -15.39 -8.20
C GLY A 37 6.56 -14.29 -8.73
N LYS A 38 5.99 -13.14 -9.09
CA LYS A 38 6.75 -11.96 -9.55
C LYS A 38 7.77 -11.49 -8.51
N LEU A 39 7.34 -11.23 -7.27
CA LEU A 39 8.20 -10.71 -6.20
C LEU A 39 9.33 -11.69 -5.85
N ARG A 40 9.05 -13.00 -5.91
CA ARG A 40 10.02 -14.07 -5.70
C ARG A 40 11.08 -14.08 -6.82
N GLU A 41 10.65 -14.01 -8.07
CA GLU A 41 11.53 -14.03 -9.24
C GLU A 41 12.43 -12.79 -9.32
N GLU A 42 11.90 -11.61 -9.02
CA GLU A 42 12.69 -10.36 -8.92
C GLU A 42 13.81 -10.44 -7.87
N ARG A 43 13.69 -11.36 -6.91
CA ARG A 43 14.68 -11.63 -5.85
C ARG A 43 15.54 -12.85 -6.13
N ASN A 44 15.42 -13.45 -7.32
CA ASN A 44 16.15 -14.65 -7.74
C ASN A 44 16.01 -15.83 -6.76
N LEU A 45 14.86 -15.98 -6.13
CA LEU A 45 14.59 -17.10 -5.22
C LEU A 45 13.88 -18.23 -5.94
N SER A 46 14.33 -19.47 -5.76
CA SER A 46 13.50 -20.62 -6.15
C SER A 46 12.32 -20.78 -5.18
N LYS A 47 11.28 -21.53 -5.59
CA LYS A 47 10.15 -21.85 -4.70
C LYS A 47 10.62 -22.57 -3.42
N ALA A 48 11.61 -23.45 -3.55
CA ALA A 48 12.20 -24.18 -2.44
C ALA A 48 13.01 -23.26 -1.51
N ASP A 49 13.77 -22.32 -2.06
CA ASP A 49 14.53 -21.35 -1.26
C ASP A 49 13.59 -20.44 -0.47
N LEU A 50 12.53 -19.94 -1.11
CA LEU A 50 11.53 -19.11 -0.44
C LEU A 50 10.85 -19.89 0.69
N ALA A 51 10.42 -21.12 0.42
CA ALA A 51 9.80 -21.98 1.43
C ALA A 51 10.72 -22.18 2.64
N LYS A 52 11.98 -22.55 2.40
CA LYS A 52 12.98 -22.74 3.44
C LYS A 52 13.19 -21.46 4.27
N LYS A 53 13.35 -20.31 3.62
CA LYS A 53 13.53 -19.02 4.31
C LYS A 53 12.30 -18.59 5.11
N ALA A 54 11.10 -18.88 4.62
CA ALA A 54 9.84 -18.57 5.29
C ALA A 54 9.44 -19.58 6.37
N GLY A 55 10.19 -20.68 6.55
CA GLY A 55 9.82 -21.76 7.46
C GLY A 55 8.55 -22.51 7.02
N LEU A 56 8.29 -22.56 5.71
CA LEU A 56 7.13 -23.21 5.10
C LEU A 56 7.53 -24.46 4.31
N ASP A 57 6.56 -25.34 4.08
CA ASP A 57 6.74 -26.48 3.19
C ASP A 57 6.84 -26.03 1.70
N PRO A 58 7.77 -26.57 0.89
CA PRO A 58 7.90 -26.22 -0.54
C PRO A 58 6.61 -26.42 -1.36
N SER A 59 5.76 -27.38 -0.98
CA SER A 59 4.47 -27.58 -1.64
C SER A 59 3.49 -26.43 -1.38
N SER A 60 3.63 -25.71 -0.27
CA SER A 60 2.81 -24.53 0.05
C SER A 60 3.08 -23.39 -0.93
N ILE A 61 4.34 -23.00 -1.14
CA ILE A 61 4.71 -21.96 -2.12
C ILE A 61 4.24 -22.35 -3.53
N THR A 62 4.39 -23.62 -3.90
CA THR A 62 3.94 -24.14 -5.19
C THR A 62 2.42 -23.99 -5.37
N ARG A 63 1.63 -24.41 -4.38
CA ARG A 63 0.15 -24.28 -4.44
C ARG A 63 -0.31 -22.83 -4.37
N PHE A 64 0.40 -21.98 -3.63
CA PHE A 64 0.13 -20.54 -3.54
C PHE A 64 0.32 -19.85 -4.90
N GLU A 65 1.46 -20.07 -5.55
CA GLU A 65 1.73 -19.49 -6.87
C GLU A 65 0.87 -20.10 -7.99
N ALA A 66 0.30 -21.29 -7.77
CA ALA A 66 -0.67 -21.90 -8.68
C ALA A 66 -2.12 -21.48 -8.38
N GLY A 67 -2.38 -20.72 -7.31
CA GLY A 67 -3.74 -20.36 -6.88
C GLY A 67 -4.59 -21.54 -6.37
N GLN A 68 -3.97 -22.68 -6.08
CA GLN A 68 -4.65 -23.91 -5.63
C GLN A 68 -4.97 -23.90 -4.13
N ARG A 69 -4.35 -23.00 -3.37
CA ARG A 69 -4.58 -22.84 -1.94
C ARG A 69 -4.51 -21.36 -1.57
N ALA A 70 -5.44 -20.89 -0.75
CA ALA A 70 -5.36 -19.56 -0.15
C ALA A 70 -4.35 -19.57 1.02
N PRO A 71 -3.47 -18.56 1.11
CA PRO A 71 -2.57 -18.40 2.25
C PRO A 71 -3.32 -17.85 3.48
N GLU A 72 -2.79 -18.12 4.66
CA GLU A 72 -3.18 -17.39 5.87
C GLU A 72 -2.37 -16.10 6.00
N ARG A 73 -2.88 -15.11 6.75
CA ARG A 73 -2.19 -13.84 6.98
C ARG A 73 -0.76 -14.04 7.48
N LEU A 74 -0.57 -14.94 8.45
CA LEU A 74 0.74 -15.24 9.02
C LEU A 74 1.70 -15.81 7.97
N SER A 75 1.24 -16.71 7.10
CA SER A 75 2.07 -17.24 6.01
C SER A 75 2.52 -16.15 5.04
N ILE A 76 1.67 -15.16 4.75
CA ILE A 76 2.04 -14.03 3.89
C ILE A 76 3.12 -13.18 4.56
N ILE A 77 3.03 -12.94 5.87
CA ILE A 77 4.02 -12.18 6.63
C ILE A 77 5.36 -12.92 6.61
N GLN A 78 5.38 -14.22 6.91
CA GLN A 78 6.59 -15.04 6.84
C GLN A 78 7.24 -15.02 5.45
N ILE A 79 6.42 -15.09 4.39
CA ILE A 79 6.88 -15.00 3.00
C ILE A 79 7.46 -13.60 2.71
N ALA A 80 6.79 -12.54 3.16
CA ALA A 80 7.24 -11.17 2.95
C ALA A 80 8.56 -10.89 3.67
N ASP A 81 8.71 -11.36 4.90
CA ASP A 81 9.92 -11.24 5.70
C ASP A 81 11.08 -12.04 5.10
N ALA A 82 10.82 -13.27 4.65
CA ALA A 82 11.80 -14.11 3.96
C ALA A 82 12.35 -13.49 2.66
N MET A 83 11.51 -12.68 1.99
CA MET A 83 11.87 -11.92 0.80
C MET A 83 12.45 -10.53 1.13
N VAL A 84 12.43 -10.11 2.39
CA VAL A 84 12.80 -8.75 2.83
C VAL A 84 12.03 -7.71 2.01
N LEU A 85 10.71 -7.88 1.91
CA LEU A 85 9.86 -6.95 1.16
C LEU A 85 9.87 -5.56 1.81
N PRO A 86 10.02 -4.48 1.03
CA PRO A 86 9.68 -3.14 1.49
C PRO A 86 8.23 -3.09 1.96
N ALA A 87 7.91 -2.20 2.91
CA ALA A 87 6.57 -2.07 3.50
C ALA A 87 5.45 -1.97 2.43
N MET A 88 5.70 -1.25 1.34
CA MET A 88 4.75 -1.11 0.24
C MET A 88 4.48 -2.44 -0.49
N ASP A 89 5.50 -3.27 -0.74
CA ASP A 89 5.29 -4.57 -1.41
C ASP A 89 4.68 -5.60 -0.47
N ARG A 90 5.01 -5.54 0.83
CA ARG A 90 4.33 -6.35 1.86
C ARG A 90 2.84 -6.05 1.89
N ASP A 91 2.48 -4.77 1.93
CA ASP A 91 1.08 -4.34 1.95
C ASP A 91 0.35 -4.73 0.67
N ARG A 92 1.01 -4.64 -0.49
CA ARG A 92 0.47 -5.11 -1.76
C ARG A 92 0.22 -6.62 -1.76
N LEU A 93 1.14 -7.41 -1.22
CA LEU A 93 1.00 -8.86 -1.12
C LEU A 93 -0.17 -9.25 -0.21
N LEU A 94 -0.28 -8.64 0.97
CA LEU A 94 -1.41 -8.81 1.89
C LEU A 94 -2.75 -8.43 1.22
N ALA A 95 -2.81 -7.26 0.59
CA ALA A 95 -4.01 -6.77 -0.09
C ALA A 95 -4.45 -7.69 -1.23
N SER A 96 -3.51 -8.20 -2.03
CA SER A 96 -3.81 -9.15 -3.11
C SER A 96 -4.41 -10.47 -2.64
N ALA A 97 -4.24 -10.82 -1.36
CA ALA A 97 -4.82 -11.99 -0.71
C ALA A 97 -6.07 -11.64 0.14
N GLY A 98 -6.54 -10.39 0.10
CA GLY A 98 -7.73 -9.94 0.81
C GLY A 98 -7.49 -9.48 2.25
N PHE A 99 -6.23 -9.33 2.68
CA PHE A 99 -5.89 -8.82 4.01
C PHE A 99 -5.65 -7.31 3.99
N ARG A 100 -6.02 -6.63 5.07
CA ARG A 100 -5.76 -5.20 5.25
C ARG A 100 -4.32 -4.99 5.77
N SER A 101 -3.69 -3.90 5.34
CA SER A 101 -2.40 -3.44 5.89
C SER A 101 -2.52 -3.12 7.38
N GLU A 102 -1.44 -3.31 8.14
CA GLU A 102 -1.36 -2.95 9.57
C GLU A 102 -1.52 -1.46 9.82
N LEU A 103 -1.26 -0.62 8.80
CA LEU A 103 -1.55 0.81 8.86
C LEU A 103 -3.04 1.11 9.08
N TRP A 104 -3.93 0.18 8.70
CA TRP A 104 -5.36 0.30 8.98
C TRP A 104 -5.73 0.03 10.44
N ASP A 105 -4.83 -0.60 11.19
CA ASP A 105 -5.00 -0.87 12.63
C ASP A 105 -4.44 0.28 13.49
N ASP A 106 -3.85 1.33 12.88
CA ASP A 106 -3.44 2.52 13.61
C ASP A 106 -4.66 3.18 14.30
N PRO A 107 -4.61 3.44 15.61
CA PRO A 107 -5.77 3.98 16.34
C PRO A 107 -6.32 5.28 15.74
N SER A 108 -5.45 6.16 15.26
CA SER A 108 -5.87 7.44 14.68
C SER A 108 -6.56 7.25 13.33
N MET A 109 -6.09 6.30 12.52
CA MET A 109 -6.74 5.93 11.26
C MET A 109 -8.09 5.25 11.50
N VAL A 110 -8.19 4.38 12.50
CA VAL A 110 -9.44 3.73 12.90
C VAL A 110 -10.47 4.77 13.33
N ASP A 111 -10.11 5.65 14.26
CA ASP A 111 -11.00 6.72 14.75
C ASP A 111 -11.48 7.63 13.61
N LEU A 112 -10.57 8.03 12.73
CA LEU A 112 -10.89 8.83 11.55
C LEU A 112 -11.89 8.12 10.63
N VAL A 113 -11.69 6.84 10.33
CA VAL A 113 -12.60 6.06 9.48
C VAL A 113 -13.98 5.92 10.14
N MET A 114 -14.02 5.67 11.44
CA MET A 114 -15.28 5.57 12.19
C MET A 114 -16.08 6.88 12.11
N LEU A 115 -15.43 8.03 12.36
CA LEU A 115 -16.07 9.36 12.28
C LEU A 115 -16.52 9.72 10.85
N LEU A 116 -15.74 9.33 9.83
CA LEU A 116 -16.14 9.53 8.43
C LEU A 116 -17.35 8.67 8.03
N ASN A 117 -17.52 7.51 8.66
CA ASN A 117 -18.66 6.62 8.44
C ASN A 117 -19.88 6.99 9.31
N ASP A 118 -19.74 7.85 10.30
CA ASP A 118 -20.82 8.28 11.17
C ASP A 118 -21.79 9.21 10.42
N ASP A 119 -23.06 8.82 10.30
CA ASP A 119 -24.11 9.58 9.63
C ASP A 119 -24.49 10.87 10.37
N ALA A 120 -24.15 11.00 11.67
CA ALA A 120 -24.33 12.23 12.43
C ALA A 120 -23.38 13.35 11.96
N ILE A 121 -22.27 13.01 11.30
CA ILE A 121 -21.30 13.98 10.80
C ILE A 121 -21.75 14.53 9.45
N SER A 122 -21.76 15.85 9.32
CA SER A 122 -22.23 16.52 8.10
C SER A 122 -21.36 16.22 6.88
N ALA A 123 -21.97 16.18 5.70
CA ALA A 123 -21.25 15.99 4.44
C ALA A 123 -20.16 17.06 4.21
N GLN A 124 -20.41 18.29 4.66
CA GLN A 124 -19.44 19.39 4.56
C GLN A 124 -18.20 19.13 5.43
N ALA A 125 -18.37 18.73 6.69
CA ALA A 125 -17.25 18.39 7.56
C ALA A 125 -16.44 17.20 7.00
N LYS A 126 -17.12 16.17 6.48
CA LYS A 126 -16.45 15.05 5.79
C LYS A 126 -15.66 15.53 4.57
N ALA A 127 -16.16 16.50 3.80
CA ALA A 127 -15.45 17.06 2.65
C ALA A 127 -14.21 17.88 3.05
N GLU A 128 -14.28 18.63 4.15
CA GLU A 128 -13.14 19.37 4.70
C GLU A 128 -12.03 18.43 5.16
N VAL A 129 -12.38 17.36 5.89
CA VAL A 129 -11.42 16.32 6.29
C VAL A 129 -10.73 15.70 5.08
N ARG A 130 -11.48 15.39 4.00
CA ARG A 130 -10.87 14.88 2.76
C ARG A 130 -9.88 15.87 2.16
N SER A 131 -10.15 17.17 2.21
CA SER A 131 -9.19 18.20 1.76
C SER A 131 -7.90 18.17 2.55
N VAL A 132 -7.98 18.05 3.88
CA VAL A 132 -6.80 17.93 4.75
C VAL A 132 -5.99 16.68 4.41
N LEU A 133 -6.65 15.53 4.22
CA LEU A 133 -5.97 14.28 3.84
C LEU A 133 -5.22 14.40 2.51
N ARG A 134 -5.79 15.11 1.53
CA ARG A 134 -5.12 15.39 0.26
C ARG A 134 -3.89 16.25 0.43
N MET A 135 -3.98 17.29 1.26
CA MET A 135 -2.82 18.13 1.57
C MET A 135 -1.71 17.34 2.26
N ALA A 136 -2.04 16.53 3.27
CA ALA A 136 -1.08 15.66 3.94
C ALA A 136 -0.41 14.68 2.96
N THR A 137 -1.20 14.09 2.05
CA THR A 137 -0.67 13.20 1.00
C THR A 137 0.26 13.94 0.04
N ALA A 138 -0.11 15.14 -0.40
CA ALA A 138 0.73 15.96 -1.28
C ALA A 138 2.06 16.32 -0.61
N PHE A 139 2.03 16.67 0.68
CA PHE A 139 3.22 16.94 1.47
C PHE A 139 4.18 15.74 1.52
N LEU A 140 3.68 14.54 1.82
CA LEU A 140 4.51 13.33 1.87
C LEU A 140 5.12 12.98 0.51
N ARG A 141 4.37 13.20 -0.59
CA ARG A 141 4.88 13.00 -1.96
C ARG A 141 6.02 13.97 -2.28
N MET A 142 5.89 15.25 -1.91
CA MET A 142 6.94 16.24 -2.12
C MET A 142 8.21 15.88 -1.35
N GLN A 143 8.09 15.50 -0.07
CA GLN A 143 9.22 15.05 0.75
C GLN A 143 9.99 13.89 0.10
N ARG A 144 9.27 12.88 -0.40
CA ARG A 144 9.89 11.71 -1.08
C ARG A 144 10.73 12.11 -2.31
N LEU A 145 10.26 13.07 -3.10
CA LEU A 145 10.99 13.56 -4.28
C LEU A 145 12.24 14.33 -3.87
N SER A 146 12.17 15.13 -2.81
CA SER A 146 13.30 15.91 -2.28
C SER A 146 14.39 15.07 -1.63
N SER A 147 14.06 13.88 -1.10
CA SER A 147 15.04 12.96 -0.49
C SER A 147 15.79 12.05 -1.48
N THR A 148 15.57 12.19 -2.78
CA THR A 148 16.21 11.35 -3.83
C THR A 148 17.28 12.10 -4.64
N GLY A 149 17.67 13.32 -4.26
CA GLY A 149 18.74 14.11 -4.87
C GLY A 149 19.85 14.41 -3.89
#